data_AF-A0A377Q1M2-F1
#
_entry.id   AF-A0A377Q1M2-F1
#
_cell.length_a   1.000
_cell.length_b   1.000
_cell.length_c   1.000
_cell.angle_alpha   90.00
_cell.angle_beta   90.00
_cell.angle_gamma   90.00
#
_symmetry.space_group_name_H-M   'P 1'
#
loop_
_entity.id
_entity.type
_entity.pdbx_description
1 polymer ?
#
loop_
_entity_poly.entity_id
_entity_poly.type
_entity_poly.pdbx_seq_one_letter_code
_entity_poly.pdbx_strand_id
1 'polypeptide(L)' 'MTITLRNVDFETLQVIESLKGLKKDLEIEKIPNDETLEAMKECEEILANPQKYKGYRNVDELFEELLRD' A
#
# COMPACT_ATOMS: atom_id res chain seq x y z
N MET A 1 -26.58 -0.25 4.20
CA MET A 1 -25.68 0.40 5.18
C MET A 1 -24.27 0.13 4.71
N THR A 2 -23.46 1.17 4.55
CA THR A 2 -22.14 1.06 3.93
C THR A 2 -21.07 1.19 5.01
N ILE A 3 -20.10 0.27 5.01
CA ILE A 3 -18.94 0.31 5.88
C ILE A 3 -17.69 0.45 5.01
N THR A 4 -16.93 1.51 5.22
CA THR A 4 -15.65 1.74 4.54
C THR A 4 -14.52 1.25 5.42
N LEU A 5 -13.63 0.46 4.83
CA LEU A 5 -12.50 -0.16 5.51
C LEU A 5 -11.20 0.31 4.86
N ARG A 6 -10.27 0.77 5.69
CA ARG A 6 -8.97 1.28 5.24
C ARG A 6 -7.84 0.40 5.73
N ASN A 7 -7.01 -0.05 4.81
CA ASN A 7 -5.80 -0.85 5.08
C ASN A 7 -6.03 -2.05 6.02
N VAL A 8 -7.10 -2.79 5.79
CA VAL A 8 -7.50 -3.93 6.62
C VAL A 8 -6.66 -5.16 6.29
N ASP A 9 -6.16 -5.83 7.32
CA ASP A 9 -5.40 -7.08 7.17
C ASP A 9 -6.26 -8.24 6.63
N PHE A 10 -5.58 -9.31 6.21
CA PHE A 10 -6.23 -10.44 5.57
C PHE A 10 -7.22 -11.17 6.48
N GLU A 11 -6.92 -11.31 7.76
CA GLU A 11 -7.77 -12.02 8.72
C GLU A 11 -9.08 -11.26 8.98
N THR A 12 -8.97 -9.96 9.19
CA THR A 12 -10.11 -9.06 9.35
C THR A 12 -10.96 -9.02 8.08
N LEU A 13 -10.32 -9.05 6.90
CA LEU A 13 -11.01 -9.13 5.62
C LEU A 13 -11.83 -10.43 5.49
N GLN A 14 -11.30 -11.59 5.91
CA GLN A 14 -12.03 -12.85 5.90
C GLN A 14 -13.25 -12.85 6.82
N VAL A 15 -13.11 -12.27 8.02
CA VAL A 15 -14.23 -12.14 8.97
C VAL A 15 -15.35 -11.31 8.33
N ILE A 16 -14.99 -10.21 7.68
CA ILE A 16 -15.96 -9.29 7.09
C ILE A 16 -16.66 -9.87 5.86
N GLU A 17 -15.96 -10.63 5.01
CA GLU A 17 -16.58 -11.40 3.92
C GLU A 17 -17.58 -12.44 4.47
N SER A 18 -17.25 -13.08 5.59
CA SER A 18 -18.17 -14.02 6.25
C SER A 18 -19.44 -13.33 6.74
N LEU A 19 -19.33 -12.09 7.27
CA LEU A 19 -20.47 -11.27 7.69
C LEU A 19 -21.36 -10.84 6.53
N LYS A 20 -20.79 -10.56 5.35
CA LYS A 20 -21.54 -10.26 4.13
C LYS A 20 -22.45 -11.43 3.71
N GLY A 21 -22.01 -12.67 3.94
CA GLY A 21 -22.83 -13.87 3.73
C GLY A 21 -24.10 -13.92 4.61
N LEU A 22 -24.05 -13.29 5.79
CA LEU A 22 -25.16 -13.22 6.73
C LEU A 22 -26.09 -12.03 6.45
N LYS A 23 -25.54 -10.93 5.91
CA LYS A 23 -26.28 -9.70 5.61
C LYS A 23 -26.04 -9.25 4.18
N LYS A 24 -26.97 -9.63 3.28
CA LYS A 24 -26.85 -9.42 1.83
C LYS A 24 -26.87 -7.94 1.41
N ASP A 25 -27.40 -7.05 2.22
CA ASP A 25 -27.45 -5.59 2.00
C ASP A 25 -26.24 -4.84 2.59
N LEU A 26 -25.24 -5.57 3.09
CA LEU A 26 -23.99 -4.99 3.56
C LEU A 26 -23.06 -4.71 2.37
N GLU A 27 -22.74 -3.44 2.18
CA GLU A 27 -21.73 -2.98 1.22
C GLU A 27 -20.43 -2.69 1.95
N ILE A 28 -19.35 -3.31 1.48
CA ILE A 28 -18.00 -3.18 2.01
C ILE A 28 -17.13 -2.59 0.91
N GLU A 29 -16.58 -1.43 1.19
CA GLU A 29 -15.64 -0.77 0.30
C GLU A 29 -14.23 -0.90 0.89
N LYS A 30 -13.33 -1.49 0.10
CA LYS A 30 -11.93 -1.70 0.46
C LYS A 30 -11.11 -0.63 -0.22
N ILE A 31 -10.60 0.31 0.56
CA ILE A 31 -9.80 1.42 0.03
C ILE A 31 -8.43 1.37 0.74
N PRO A 32 -7.31 1.51 0.02
CA PRO A 32 -6.03 1.76 0.67
C PRO A 32 -6.14 3.01 1.57
N ASN A 33 -5.40 3.05 2.67
CA ASN A 33 -5.35 4.29 3.44
C ASN A 33 -4.57 5.37 2.65
N ASP A 34 -4.67 6.61 3.10
CA ASP A 34 -4.05 7.75 2.40
C ASP A 34 -2.54 7.55 2.27
N GLU A 35 -1.87 7.00 3.29
CA GLU A 35 -0.44 6.65 3.27
C GLU A 35 -0.09 5.62 2.17
N THR A 36 -0.90 4.57 2.01
CA THR A 36 -0.71 3.57 0.95
C THR A 36 -0.96 4.19 -0.43
N LEU A 37 -1.96 5.06 -0.56
CA LEU A 37 -2.21 5.79 -1.81
C LEU A 37 -1.04 6.69 -2.19
N GLU A 38 -0.46 7.41 -1.22
CA GLU A 38 0.73 8.23 -1.47
C GLU A 38 1.96 7.38 -1.83
N ALA A 39 2.19 6.25 -1.14
CA ALA A 39 3.27 5.33 -1.48
C ALA A 39 3.12 4.76 -2.91
N MET A 40 1.88 4.46 -3.34
CA MET A 40 1.60 4.03 -4.72
C MET A 40 1.92 5.13 -5.73
N LYS A 41 1.53 6.39 -5.46
CA LYS A 41 1.87 7.54 -6.30
C LYS A 41 3.38 7.77 -6.38
N GLU A 42 4.09 7.65 -5.26
CA GLU A 42 5.55 7.78 -5.22
C GLU A 42 6.22 6.71 -6.09
N CYS A 43 5.75 5.46 -5.99
CA CYS A 43 6.24 4.38 -6.86
C CYS A 43 5.99 4.69 -8.34
N GLU A 44 4.82 5.19 -8.71
CA GLU A 44 4.51 5.61 -10.08
C GLU A 44 5.42 6.77 -10.54
N GLU A 45 5.71 7.73 -9.67
CA GLU A 45 6.62 8.84 -10.00
C GLU A 45 8.07 8.35 -10.21
N ILE A 46 8.55 7.42 -9.36
CA ILE A 46 9.86 6.78 -9.50
C ILE A 46 9.96 6.05 -10.84
N LEU A 47 8.95 5.28 -11.21
CA LEU A 47 8.91 4.54 -12.47
C LEU A 47 8.85 5.48 -13.68
N ALA A 48 8.11 6.59 -13.58
CA ALA A 48 7.97 7.56 -14.66
C ALA A 48 9.22 8.46 -14.82
N ASN A 49 9.95 8.72 -13.73
CA ASN A 49 11.09 9.64 -13.71
C ASN A 49 12.30 9.06 -12.95
N PRO A 50 12.83 7.88 -13.33
CA PRO A 50 13.91 7.23 -12.58
C PRO A 50 15.16 8.11 -12.43
N GLN A 51 15.41 9.01 -13.39
CA GLN A 51 16.50 9.98 -13.36
C GLN A 51 16.40 11.04 -12.25
N LYS A 52 15.21 11.27 -11.68
CA LYS A 52 15.03 12.18 -10.54
C LYS A 52 15.44 11.56 -9.22
N TYR A 53 15.49 10.23 -9.15
CA TYR A 53 15.76 9.48 -7.94
C TYR A 53 17.17 8.92 -7.99
N LYS A 54 17.80 8.80 -6.83
CA LYS A 54 19.16 8.30 -6.73
C LYS A 54 19.18 6.81 -7.08
N GLY A 55 19.80 6.50 -8.21
CA GLY A 55 20.10 5.13 -8.60
C GLY A 55 21.45 4.70 -8.05
N TYR A 56 21.56 3.42 -7.70
CA TYR A 56 22.81 2.78 -7.29
C TYR A 56 23.20 1.75 -8.35
N ARG A 57 24.50 1.62 -8.62
CA ARG A 57 25.01 0.65 -9.60
C ARG A 57 25.02 -0.77 -9.05
N ASN A 58 25.18 -0.90 -7.74
CA ASN A 58 25.18 -2.16 -7.02
C ASN A 58 24.74 -1.94 -5.56
N VAL A 59 24.59 -3.06 -4.86
CA VAL A 59 24.14 -3.08 -3.46
C VAL A 59 25.21 -2.53 -2.51
N ASP A 60 26.50 -2.66 -2.84
CA ASP A 60 27.60 -2.14 -2.01
C ASP A 60 27.56 -0.60 -1.93
N GLU A 61 27.30 0.08 -3.05
CA GLU A 61 27.15 1.54 -3.14
C GLU A 61 25.99 2.04 -2.27
N LEU A 62 24.88 1.30 -2.23
CA LEU A 62 23.73 1.59 -1.37
C LEU A 62 24.11 1.47 0.12
N PHE A 63 24.78 0.38 0.51
CA PHE A 63 25.17 0.19 1.91
C PHE A 63 26.25 1.17 2.36
N GLU A 64 27.20 1.54 1.50
CA GLU A 64 28.19 2.56 1.82
C GLU A 64 27.55 3.90 2.18
N GLU A 65 26.44 4.26 1.55
CA GLU A 65 25.71 5.49 1.87
C GLU A 65 24.91 5.38 3.16
N LEU A 66 24.16 4.29 3.33
CA LEU A 66 23.35 4.05 4.54
C LEU A 66 24.20 3.99 5.83
N LEU A 67 25.46 3.58 5.72
CA LEU A 67 26.39 3.49 6.84
C LEU A 67 27.16 4.80 7.10
N ARG A 68 26.98 5.83 6.25
CA ARG A 68 27.60 7.16 6.39
C ARG A 68 26.67 8.20 7.03
N ASP A 69 25.38 7.90 7.18
CA ASP A 69 24.40 8.66 7.98
C ASP A 69 24.38 8.16 9.45
#